data_AF-A0A7C6X827-F1
#
_entry.id   AF-A0A7C6X827-F1
#
_cell.length_a   1.000
_cell.length_b   1.000
_cell.length_c   1.000
_cell.angle_alpha   90.00
_cell.angle_beta   90.00
_cell.angle_gamma   90.00
#
_symmetry.space_group_name_H-M   'P 1'
#
loop_
_entity.id
_entity.type
_entity.pdbx_description
1 polymer ?
#
loop_
_entity_poly.entity_id
_entity_poly.type
_entity_poly.pdbx_seq_one_letter_code
_entity_poly.pdbx_strand_id
1 'polypeptide(L)'
;MRWVTIAGLALVLAVPLGRATAATIDTFLKRPVHSLSEFLAQVRRDEVVQKRYGKHLGIAWQEVPRYLERRLKPATIMKTGFFTVYNVTTEGAIFPTKQRLTAGTRVYRLQGSPHFFTQRGEPARPFFRPTVERVEPEPKQPQPQAPPSEPVVQVEVVIVPSE
;
A
#
# COMPACT_ATOMS: atom_id res chain seq x y z
N MET A 1 5.27 60.96 -61.02
CA MET A 1 5.82 59.63 -60.65
C MET A 1 6.44 59.74 -59.26
N ARG A 2 5.76 59.22 -58.23
CA ARG A 2 6.27 59.21 -56.85
C ARG A 2 6.08 57.81 -56.28
N TRP A 3 7.20 57.19 -55.93
CA TRP A 3 7.29 55.89 -55.27
C TRP A 3 6.98 56.08 -53.79
N VAL A 4 6.17 55.20 -53.19
CA VAL A 4 6.11 55.05 -51.73
C VAL A 4 6.12 53.55 -51.39
N THR A 5 7.06 53.25 -50.52
CA THR A 5 7.55 51.97 -50.03
C THR A 5 6.52 51.19 -49.22
N ILE A 6 6.44 49.87 -49.45
CA ILE A 6 5.68 48.92 -48.64
C ILE A 6 6.53 48.56 -47.41
N ALA A 7 6.10 49.00 -46.23
CA ALA A 7 6.67 48.58 -44.95
C ALA A 7 6.14 47.18 -44.61
N GLY A 8 6.99 46.15 -44.76
CA GLY A 8 6.71 44.79 -44.33
C GLY A 8 6.82 44.67 -42.81
N LEU A 9 5.69 44.58 -42.12
CA LEU A 9 5.63 44.30 -40.69
C LEU A 9 5.79 42.79 -40.47
N ALA A 10 7.02 42.36 -40.15
CA ALA A 10 7.30 40.99 -39.77
C ALA A 10 6.82 40.74 -38.32
N LEU A 11 5.66 40.10 -38.18
CA LEU A 11 5.13 39.62 -36.90
C LEU A 11 5.93 38.37 -36.47
N VAL A 12 6.90 38.56 -35.57
CA VAL A 12 7.62 37.46 -34.93
C VAL A 12 6.71 36.84 -33.87
N LEU A 13 6.11 35.70 -34.20
CA LEU A 13 5.40 34.85 -33.23
C LEU A 13 6.43 34.24 -32.26
N ALA A 14 6.60 34.85 -31.10
CA ALA A 14 7.33 34.26 -29.99
C ALA A 14 6.52 33.07 -29.45
N VAL A 15 6.91 31.85 -29.83
CA VAL A 15 6.36 30.64 -29.22
C VAL A 15 7.02 30.48 -27.84
N PRO A 16 6.26 30.53 -26.72
CA PRO A 16 6.84 30.22 -25.43
C PRO A 16 7.20 28.73 -25.40
N LEU A 17 8.50 28.41 -25.40
CA LEU A 17 8.96 27.09 -25.00
C LEU A 17 8.68 26.93 -23.50
N GLY A 18 7.55 26.29 -23.18
CA GLY A 18 7.28 25.83 -21.82
C GLY A 18 8.40 24.91 -21.36
N ARG A 19 9.23 25.35 -20.43
CA ARG A 19 10.20 24.50 -19.75
C ARG A 19 9.42 23.53 -18.87
N ALA A 20 9.36 22.26 -19.26
CA ALA A 20 8.94 21.19 -18.37
C ALA A 20 10.00 21.09 -17.25
N THR A 21 9.73 21.69 -16.10
CA THR A 21 10.50 21.42 -14.88
C THR A 21 10.31 19.95 -14.54
N ALA A 22 11.41 19.22 -14.38
CA ALA A 22 11.35 17.84 -13.90
C ALA A 22 10.57 17.85 -12.58
N ALA A 23 9.38 17.24 -12.59
CA ALA A 23 8.53 17.23 -11.41
C ALA A 23 9.29 16.56 -10.27
N THR A 24 9.44 17.29 -9.17
CA THR A 24 10.05 16.72 -7.96
C THR A 24 9.10 15.65 -7.41
N ILE A 25 9.64 14.44 -7.23
CA ILE A 25 8.84 13.28 -6.80
C ILE A 25 8.60 13.37 -5.30
N ASP A 26 7.33 13.37 -4.92
CA ASP A 26 6.84 13.29 -3.55
C ASP A 26 6.03 11.98 -3.36
N THR A 27 5.85 11.58 -2.11
CA THR A 27 5.19 10.34 -1.72
C THR A 27 3.79 10.62 -1.17
N PHE A 28 2.91 9.62 -1.13
CA PHE A 28 1.55 9.84 -0.62
C PHE A 28 1.54 10.20 0.87
N LEU A 29 2.36 9.52 1.67
CA LEU A 29 2.63 9.89 3.06
C LEU A 29 3.84 10.81 3.13
N LYS A 30 3.89 11.67 4.15
CA LYS A 30 5.04 12.55 4.40
C LYS A 30 6.23 11.83 5.03
N ARG A 31 5.98 10.70 5.71
CA ARG A 31 7.01 9.90 6.37
C ARG A 31 6.76 8.41 6.13
N PRO A 32 7.81 7.60 6.01
CA PRO A 32 7.68 6.14 6.02
C PRO A 32 6.95 5.65 7.27
N VAL A 33 6.22 4.55 7.14
CA VAL A 33 5.52 3.89 8.24
C VAL A 33 5.90 2.43 8.35
N HIS A 34 5.94 1.93 9.58
CA HIS A 34 6.31 0.55 9.91
C HIS A 34 5.14 -0.26 10.47
N SER A 35 4.01 0.40 10.74
CA SER A 35 2.79 -0.22 11.26
C SER A 35 1.52 0.36 10.61
N LEU A 36 0.43 -0.42 10.60
CA LEU A 36 -0.88 0.05 10.13
C LEU A 36 -1.40 1.23 10.96
N SER A 37 -1.12 1.22 12.28
CA SER A 37 -1.46 2.32 13.18
C SER A 37 -0.75 3.62 12.79
N GLU A 38 0.54 3.57 12.46
CA GLU A 38 1.27 4.75 11.97
C GLU A 38 0.73 5.26 10.64
N PHE A 39 0.39 4.34 9.72
CA PHE A 39 -0.25 4.68 8.45
C PHE A 39 -1.53 5.48 8.70
N LEU A 40 -2.46 4.90 9.46
CA LEU A 40 -3.76 5.52 9.74
C LEU A 40 -3.61 6.81 10.55
N ALA A 41 -2.63 6.89 11.46
CA ALA A 41 -2.35 8.10 12.23
C ALA A 41 -1.89 9.25 11.32
N GLN A 42 -1.02 9.00 10.34
CA GLN A 42 -0.62 10.03 9.38
C GLN A 42 -1.81 10.48 8.52
N VAL A 43 -2.59 9.53 7.99
CA VAL A 43 -3.78 9.86 7.19
C VAL A 43 -4.78 10.71 7.99
N ARG A 44 -5.04 10.39 9.25
CA ARG A 44 -5.98 11.17 10.08
C ARG A 44 -5.52 12.59 10.36
N ARG A 45 -4.21 12.79 10.54
CA ARG A 45 -3.64 14.07 11.00
C ARG A 45 -3.35 15.05 9.87
N ASP A 46 -3.25 14.57 8.63
CA ASP A 46 -2.75 15.37 7.52
C ASP A 46 -3.75 15.51 6.38
N GLU A 47 -4.30 16.72 6.23
CA GLU A 47 -5.27 17.03 5.19
C GLU A 47 -4.71 16.88 3.77
N VAL A 48 -3.42 17.16 3.55
CA VAL A 48 -2.79 17.01 2.23
C VAL A 48 -2.73 15.54 1.85
N VAL A 49 -2.37 14.67 2.80
CA VAL A 49 -2.40 13.22 2.62
C VAL A 49 -3.82 12.73 2.31
N GLN A 50 -4.83 13.24 3.05
CA GLN A 50 -6.24 12.91 2.78
C GLN A 50 -6.66 13.32 1.37
N LYS A 51 -6.31 14.53 0.92
CA LYS A 51 -6.62 15.00 -0.44
C LYS A 51 -5.95 14.16 -1.52
N ARG A 52 -4.69 13.75 -1.32
CA ARG A 52 -3.96 12.85 -2.23
C ARG A 52 -4.71 11.51 -2.38
N TYR A 53 -5.07 10.89 -1.27
CA TYR A 53 -5.84 9.64 -1.30
C TYR A 53 -7.26 9.82 -1.83
N GLY A 54 -7.95 10.90 -1.49
CA GLY A 54 -9.29 11.19 -2.00
C GLY A 54 -9.30 11.30 -3.52
N LYS A 55 -8.32 12.04 -4.08
CA LYS A 55 -8.09 12.14 -5.52
C LYS A 55 -7.78 10.79 -6.16
N HIS A 56 -6.94 9.96 -5.54
CA HIS A 56 -6.60 8.64 -6.08
C HIS A 56 -7.76 7.64 -6.02
N LEU A 57 -8.49 7.62 -4.91
CA LEU A 57 -9.57 6.67 -4.63
C LEU A 57 -10.92 7.10 -5.22
N GLY A 58 -11.04 8.35 -5.67
CA GLY A 58 -12.30 8.90 -6.19
C GLY A 58 -13.35 9.11 -5.10
N ILE A 59 -12.93 9.43 -3.87
CA ILE A 59 -13.84 9.68 -2.73
C ILE A 59 -13.55 11.06 -2.11
N ALA A 60 -14.52 11.60 -1.38
CA ALA A 60 -14.33 12.81 -0.58
C ALA A 60 -13.15 12.62 0.39
N TRP A 61 -12.25 13.60 0.45
CA TRP A 61 -11.00 13.48 1.20
C TRP A 61 -11.25 13.30 2.71
N GLN A 62 -12.32 13.87 3.24
CA GLN A 62 -12.77 13.74 4.62
C GLN A 62 -13.16 12.30 4.99
N GLU A 63 -13.62 11.52 4.01
CA GLU A 63 -14.04 10.13 4.21
C GLU A 63 -12.86 9.14 4.16
N VAL A 64 -11.70 9.58 3.64
CA VAL A 64 -10.51 8.74 3.47
C VAL A 64 -10.08 8.04 4.76
N PRO A 65 -9.95 8.72 5.92
CA PRO A 65 -9.48 8.05 7.14
C PRO A 65 -10.40 6.90 7.55
N ARG A 66 -11.72 7.13 7.51
CA ARG A 66 -12.73 6.13 7.86
C ARG A 66 -12.80 5.00 6.83
N TYR A 67 -12.67 5.32 5.55
CA TYR A 67 -12.64 4.34 4.47
C TYR A 67 -11.45 3.40 4.59
N LEU A 68 -10.24 3.95 4.80
CA LEU A 68 -9.02 3.17 4.93
C LEU A 68 -8.99 2.37 6.24
N GLU A 69 -9.42 2.92 7.36
CA GLU A 69 -9.50 2.18 8.63
C GLU A 69 -10.35 0.91 8.53
N ARG A 70 -11.45 0.96 7.80
CA ARG A 70 -12.36 -0.18 7.65
C ARG A 70 -11.83 -1.26 6.71
N ARG A 71 -11.09 -0.88 5.67
CA ARG A 71 -10.78 -1.77 4.54
C ARG A 71 -9.30 -2.13 4.43
N LEU A 72 -8.41 -1.36 5.04
CA LEU A 72 -6.97 -1.55 4.92
C LEU A 72 -6.48 -2.61 5.89
N LYS A 73 -5.71 -3.58 5.38
CA LYS A 73 -5.15 -4.69 6.18
C LYS A 73 -3.67 -4.87 5.89
N PRO A 74 -2.84 -5.28 6.86
CA PRO A 74 -1.46 -5.68 6.59
C PRO A 74 -1.44 -6.87 5.63
N ALA A 75 -0.49 -6.88 4.70
CA ALA A 75 -0.29 -7.95 3.74
C ALA A 75 1.18 -8.01 3.32
N THR A 76 1.52 -9.05 2.56
CA THR A 76 2.85 -9.25 2.03
C THR A 76 2.76 -9.60 0.55
N ILE A 77 3.71 -9.11 -0.25
CA ILE A 77 3.82 -9.51 -1.65
C ILE A 77 4.29 -10.96 -1.71
N MET A 78 3.50 -11.83 -2.34
CA MET A 78 3.79 -13.27 -2.42
C MET A 78 4.78 -13.62 -3.53
N LYS A 79 4.77 -12.86 -4.64
CA LYS A 79 5.61 -13.12 -5.81
C LYS A 79 6.30 -11.84 -6.27
N THR A 80 7.60 -11.93 -6.52
CA THR A 80 8.37 -10.84 -7.10
C THR A 80 7.80 -10.46 -8.47
N GLY A 81 7.60 -9.17 -8.70
CA GLY A 81 7.03 -8.69 -9.95
C GLY A 81 7.12 -7.17 -10.11
N PHE A 82 6.68 -6.69 -11.26
CA PHE A 82 6.53 -5.26 -11.51
C PHE A 82 5.12 -4.80 -11.12
N PHE A 83 5.05 -3.63 -10.51
CA PHE A 83 3.84 -2.98 -10.05
C PHE A 83 3.80 -1.56 -10.63
N THR A 84 2.61 -1.11 -10.96
CA THR A 84 2.32 0.31 -11.17
C THR A 84 2.17 0.94 -9.81
N VAL A 85 3.11 1.80 -9.45
CA VAL A 85 3.13 2.57 -8.19
C VAL A 85 2.80 4.01 -8.51
N TYR A 86 1.82 4.58 -7.81
CA TYR A 86 1.39 5.95 -8.03
C TYR A 86 2.15 6.90 -7.11
N ASN A 87 2.87 7.84 -7.70
CA ASN A 87 3.58 8.89 -6.99
C ASN A 87 2.84 10.21 -7.09
N VAL A 88 3.24 11.19 -6.28
CA VAL A 88 2.66 12.53 -6.27
C VAL A 88 3.77 13.53 -6.61
N THR A 89 3.51 14.52 -7.44
CA THR A 89 4.46 15.63 -7.62
C THR A 89 4.37 16.59 -6.43
N THR A 90 5.33 17.48 -6.26
CA THR A 90 5.23 18.54 -5.24
C THR A 90 4.00 19.43 -5.43
N GLU A 91 3.51 19.56 -6.67
CA GLU A 91 2.27 20.28 -7.03
C GLU A 91 1.00 19.44 -6.84
N GLY A 92 1.10 18.17 -6.43
CA GLY A 92 -0.06 17.30 -6.17
C GLY A 92 -0.60 16.57 -7.41
N ALA A 93 0.12 16.55 -8.52
CA ALA A 93 -0.23 15.71 -9.68
C ALA A 93 0.10 14.24 -9.36
N ILE A 94 -0.81 13.32 -9.69
CA ILE A 94 -0.62 11.88 -9.44
C ILE A 94 -0.18 11.24 -10.75
N PHE A 95 0.93 10.51 -10.74
CA PHE A 95 1.45 9.84 -11.93
C PHE A 95 1.95 8.42 -11.63
N PRO A 96 1.79 7.48 -12.58
CA PRO A 96 2.26 6.11 -12.40
C PRO A 96 3.76 5.97 -12.69
N THR A 97 4.45 5.15 -11.91
CA THR A 97 5.79 4.65 -12.20
C THR A 97 5.81 3.12 -12.12
N LYS A 98 6.75 2.50 -12.84
CA LYS A 98 6.94 1.05 -12.80
C LYS A 98 7.99 0.72 -11.74
N GLN A 99 7.61 -0.03 -10.72
CA GLN A 99 8.51 -0.44 -9.65
C GLN A 99 8.52 -1.96 -9.49
N ARG A 100 9.70 -2.53 -9.26
CA ARG A 100 9.83 -3.95 -8.91
C ARG A 100 9.62 -4.12 -7.40
N LEU A 101 8.64 -4.91 -6.99
CA LEU A 101 8.47 -5.33 -5.60
C LEU A 101 8.86 -6.80 -5.47
N THR A 102 9.62 -7.14 -4.44
CA THR A 102 10.08 -8.51 -4.18
C THR A 102 9.09 -9.27 -3.32
N ALA A 103 9.08 -10.60 -3.46
CA ALA A 103 8.39 -11.46 -2.50
C ALA A 103 8.86 -11.17 -1.06
N GLY A 104 7.94 -11.19 -0.10
CA GLY A 104 8.22 -10.80 1.29
C GLY A 104 8.08 -9.29 1.58
N THR A 105 7.91 -8.44 0.56
CA THR A 105 7.71 -7.00 0.79
C THR A 105 6.41 -6.77 1.57
N ARG A 106 6.50 -6.10 2.73
CA ARG A 106 5.34 -5.70 3.54
C ARG A 106 4.59 -4.56 2.88
N VAL A 107 3.28 -4.70 2.77
CA VAL A 107 2.37 -3.72 2.18
C VAL A 107 1.06 -3.67 2.95
N TYR A 108 0.20 -2.71 2.65
CA TYR A 108 -1.16 -2.64 3.16
C TYR A 108 -2.15 -2.89 2.03
N ARG A 109 -2.95 -3.94 2.11
CA ARG A 109 -3.93 -4.30 1.08
C ARG A 109 -5.28 -3.66 1.37
N LEU A 110 -5.90 -3.10 0.34
CA LEU A 110 -7.29 -2.65 0.41
C LEU A 110 -8.23 -3.84 0.14
N GLN A 111 -9.06 -4.21 1.12
CA GLN A 111 -10.05 -5.27 0.95
C GLN A 111 -11.05 -4.95 -0.16
N GLY A 112 -11.40 -5.97 -0.96
CA GLY A 112 -12.30 -5.83 -2.11
C GLY A 112 -11.69 -5.09 -3.31
N SER A 113 -10.37 -4.89 -3.33
CA SER A 113 -9.69 -4.10 -4.36
C SER A 113 -8.30 -4.69 -4.67
N PRO A 114 -7.78 -4.53 -5.92
CA PRO A 114 -6.42 -4.96 -6.27
C PRO A 114 -5.33 -3.98 -5.81
N HIS A 115 -5.68 -2.99 -4.99
CA HIS A 115 -4.73 -1.99 -4.52
C HIS A 115 -4.00 -2.44 -3.26
N PHE A 116 -2.71 -2.13 -3.26
CA PHE A 116 -1.85 -2.20 -2.09
C PHE A 116 -1.24 -0.83 -1.85
N PHE A 117 -0.75 -0.59 -0.65
CA PHE A 117 -0.02 0.62 -0.31
C PHE A 117 1.34 0.23 0.25
N THR A 118 2.41 0.88 -0.21
CA THR A 118 3.76 0.60 0.30
C THR A 118 3.95 1.21 1.70
N GLN A 119 5.14 1.04 2.30
CA GLN A 119 5.52 1.73 3.54
C GLN A 119 5.59 3.25 3.42
N ARG A 120 5.69 3.82 2.22
CA ARG A 120 5.57 5.27 1.98
C ARG A 120 4.15 5.66 1.51
N GLY A 121 3.26 4.67 1.49
CA GLY A 121 1.84 4.80 1.27
C GLY A 121 1.43 5.07 -0.17
N GLU A 122 2.32 4.92 -1.13
CA GLU A 122 1.96 4.97 -2.55
C GLU A 122 0.99 3.82 -2.87
N PRO A 123 -0.15 4.11 -3.50
CA PRO A 123 -0.98 3.09 -4.08
C PRO A 123 -0.19 2.30 -5.13
N ALA A 124 -0.35 0.99 -5.13
CA ALA A 124 0.31 0.06 -6.02
C ALA A 124 -0.69 -0.95 -6.56
N ARG A 125 -0.58 -1.27 -7.85
CA ARG A 125 -1.33 -2.35 -8.50
C ARG A 125 -0.35 -3.23 -9.28
N PRO A 126 -0.47 -4.56 -9.23
CA PRO A 126 0.37 -5.44 -10.03
C PRO A 126 0.13 -5.22 -11.53
N PHE A 127 1.19 -5.29 -12.34
CA PHE A 127 1.10 -5.19 -13.81
C PHE A 127 0.37 -6.39 -14.44
N PHE A 128 0.34 -7.52 -13.72
CA PHE A 128 -0.33 -8.74 -14.13
C PHE A 128 -1.53 -8.95 -13.21
N ARG A 129 -2.64 -9.49 -13.73
CA ARG A 129 -3.76 -9.90 -12.86
C ARG A 129 -3.19 -10.84 -11.80
N PRO A 130 -3.20 -10.48 -10.51
CA PRO A 130 -2.70 -11.38 -9.50
C PRO A 130 -3.69 -12.56 -9.47
N THR A 131 -3.19 -13.78 -9.64
CA THR A 131 -3.91 -14.95 -9.15
C THR A 131 -3.95 -14.79 -7.63
N VAL A 132 -5.01 -14.16 -7.13
CA VAL A 132 -5.24 -13.98 -5.71
C VAL A 132 -5.86 -15.27 -5.22
N GLU A 133 -5.04 -16.22 -4.81
CA GLU A 133 -5.50 -17.27 -3.93
C GLU A 133 -5.56 -16.68 -2.51
N ARG A 134 -6.76 -16.66 -1.94
CA ARG A 134 -7.00 -16.26 -0.55
C ARG A 134 -6.28 -17.29 0.31
N VAL A 135 -5.23 -16.87 1.04
CA VAL A 135 -4.76 -17.67 2.16
C VAL A 135 -5.85 -17.58 3.23
N GLU A 136 -6.76 -18.54 3.18
CA GLU A 136 -7.56 -18.92 4.33
C GLU A 136 -6.57 -19.35 5.43
N PRO A 137 -6.71 -18.89 6.68
CA PRO A 137 -5.90 -19.46 7.75
C PRO A 137 -6.13 -20.95 7.73
N GLU A 138 -5.06 -21.70 7.51
CA GLU A 138 -5.05 -23.16 7.55
C GLU A 138 -5.86 -23.61 8.77
N PRO A 139 -6.87 -24.48 8.60
CA PRO A 139 -7.59 -25.02 9.75
C PRO A 139 -6.53 -25.61 10.67
N LYS A 140 -6.51 -25.19 11.94
CA LYS A 140 -5.67 -25.83 12.95
C LYS A 140 -5.96 -27.34 12.85
N GLN A 141 -4.98 -28.08 12.34
CA GLN A 141 -5.01 -29.52 12.30
C GLN A 141 -5.35 -30.00 13.72
N PRO A 142 -6.35 -30.86 13.93
CA PRO A 142 -6.60 -31.43 15.24
C PRO A 142 -5.30 -32.10 15.68
N GLN A 143 -4.71 -31.62 16.77
CA GLN A 143 -3.65 -32.35 17.46
C GLN A 143 -4.20 -33.76 17.72
N PRO A 144 -3.46 -34.83 17.37
CA PRO A 144 -3.78 -36.16 17.85
C PRO A 144 -3.84 -36.10 19.37
N GLN A 145 -5.05 -36.23 19.92
CA GLN A 145 -5.21 -36.54 21.34
C GLN A 145 -4.52 -37.88 21.54
N ALA A 146 -3.48 -37.90 22.36
CA ALA A 146 -2.89 -39.14 22.84
C ALA A 146 -4.00 -39.98 23.49
N PRO A 147 -4.02 -41.30 23.28
CA PRO A 147 -5.03 -42.17 23.87
C PRO A 147 -5.02 -42.03 25.40
N PRO A 148 -6.18 -42.18 26.05
CA PRO A 148 -6.31 -42.05 27.50
C PRO A 148 -5.36 -43.03 28.18
N SER A 149 -4.46 -42.51 29.01
CA SER A 149 -3.65 -43.33 29.89
C SER A 149 -4.59 -44.00 30.89
N GLU A 150 -4.65 -45.33 30.82
CA GLU A 150 -5.34 -46.17 31.78
C GLU A 150 -4.89 -45.84 33.23
N PRO A 151 -5.78 -45.95 34.22
CA PRO A 151 -5.39 -45.76 35.62
C PRO A 151 -4.44 -46.88 36.03
N VAL A 152 -3.18 -46.53 36.27
CA VAL A 152 -2.23 -47.39 36.98
C VAL A 152 -2.75 -47.59 38.39
N VAL A 153 -3.30 -48.78 38.65
CA VAL A 153 -3.61 -49.28 39.99
C VAL A 153 -2.29 -49.33 40.76
N GLN A 154 -2.12 -48.44 41.74
CA GLN A 154 -1.03 -48.54 42.70
C GLN A 154 -1.42 -49.61 43.72
N VAL A 155 -0.77 -50.78 43.63
CA VAL A 155 -0.76 -51.76 44.70
C VAL A 155 0.30 -51.32 45.70
N GLU A 156 -0.13 -50.63 46.76
CA GLU A 156 0.75 -50.28 47.87
C GLU A 156 0.92 -51.52 48.76
N VAL A 157 2.01 -52.26 48.54
CA VAL A 157 2.49 -53.30 49.43
C VAL A 157 3.36 -52.63 50.49
N VAL A 158 2.80 -52.31 51.66
CA VAL A 158 3.60 -51.99 52.84
C VAL A 158 3.85 -53.27 53.63
N ILE A 159 5.11 -53.68 53.62
CA ILE A 159 5.65 -54.73 54.47
C ILE A 159 6.10 -54.09 55.79
N VAL A 160 5.71 -54.76 56.87
CA VAL A 160 5.96 -54.55 58.30
C VAL A 160 7.43 -54.24 58.66
N PRO A 161 7.65 -53.64 59.83
CA PRO A 161 8.68 -54.19 60.72
C PRO A 161 8.11 -54.58 62.09
N SER A 162 8.59 -55.73 62.54
CA SER A 162 8.37 -56.35 63.84
C SER A 162 9.10 -55.60 64.96
N GLU A 163 8.43 -55.45 66.11
CA GLU A 163 9.01 -55.50 67.46
C GLU A 163 8.02 -56.21 68.40
#